data_AF-A0A2D7Y5H6-F1
#
_entry.id   AF-A0A2D7Y5H6-F1
#
_cell.length_a   1.000
_cell.length_b   1.000
_cell.length_c   1.000
_cell.angle_alpha   90.00
_cell.angle_beta   90.00
_cell.angle_gamma   90.00
#
_symmetry.space_group_name_H-M   'P 1'
#
loop_
_entity.id
_entity.type
_entity.pdbx_description
1 polymer ?
#
loop_
_entity_poly.entity_id
_entity_poly.type
_entity_poly.pdbx_seq_one_letter_code
_entity_poly.pdbx_strand_id
1 'polypeptide(L)' 'MDAAGDKPLGLELPIGIAFDFDGETYVRDWALPQFYFHIMTAYSILRHKGAELGKADYVAHMFAYLRKTPETAG' A
#
# COMPACT_ATOMS: atom_id res chain seq x y z
N MET A 1 5.38 21.43 4.72
CA MET A 1 5.55 20.59 3.52
C MET A 1 7.00 20.19 3.50
N ASP A 2 7.29 18.90 3.62
CA ASP A 2 8.66 18.41 3.73
C ASP A 2 9.36 18.52 2.38
N ALA A 3 10.61 18.97 2.37
CA ALA A 3 11.39 19.27 1.16
C ALA A 3 11.63 18.06 0.22
N ALA A 4 11.16 16.86 0.59
CA ALA A 4 11.19 15.67 -0.27
C ALA A 4 9.96 15.57 -1.19
N GLY A 5 8.83 16.20 -0.83
CA GLY A 5 7.59 16.16 -1.59
C GLY A 5 7.68 16.86 -2.94
N ASP A 6 8.41 17.98 -3.02
CA ASP A 6 8.46 18.82 -4.24
C ASP A 6 9.64 18.47 -5.18
N LYS A 7 10.44 17.45 -4.86
CA LYS A 7 11.60 17.10 -5.69
C LYS A 7 11.13 16.42 -6.99
N PRO A 8 11.58 16.91 -8.16
CA PRO A 8 11.31 16.23 -9.43
C PRO A 8 11.85 14.80 -9.40
N LEU A 9 11.02 13.86 -9.84
CA LEU A 9 11.31 12.44 -9.92
C LEU A 9 10.90 11.90 -11.29
N GLY A 10 11.89 11.47 -12.07
CA GLY A 10 11.68 10.76 -13.32
C GLY A 10 11.61 9.25 -13.08
N LEU A 11 10.54 8.61 -13.54
CA LEU A 11 10.38 7.16 -13.58
C LEU A 11 10.50 6.68 -15.02
N GLU A 12 11.64 6.11 -15.37
CA GLU A 12 11.89 5.51 -16.67
C GLU A 12 11.56 4.01 -16.66
N LEU A 13 10.74 3.58 -17.61
CA LEU A 13 10.39 2.17 -17.78
C LEU A 13 11.14 1.57 -18.97
N PRO A 14 11.51 0.27 -18.92
CA PRO A 14 12.27 -0.41 -19.98
C PRO A 14 11.47 -0.66 -21.27
N ILE A 15 10.32 -0.01 -21.41
CA ILE A 15 9.43 -0.03 -22.58
C ILE A 15 9.45 1.30 -23.35
N GLY A 16 10.39 2.19 -23.03
CA GLY A 16 10.53 3.49 -23.70
C GLY A 16 9.49 4.53 -23.27
N ILE A 17 8.94 4.39 -22.06
CA ILE A 17 7.99 5.33 -21.46
C ILE A 17 8.64 5.92 -20.21
N ALA A 18 8.49 7.24 -20.03
CA ALA A 18 8.90 7.94 -18.83
C ALA A 18 7.71 8.70 -18.25
N PHE A 19 7.67 8.80 -16.91
CA PHE A 19 6.74 9.65 -16.18
C PHE A 19 7.52 10.61 -15.30
N ASP A 20 7.10 11.87 -15.26
CA ASP A 20 7.67 12.89 -14.38
C ASP A 20 6.66 13.22 -13.27
N PHE A 21 7.13 13.16 -12.03
CA PHE A 21 6.34 13.44 -10.84
C PHE A 21 7.08 14.36 -9.88
N ASP A 22 6.36 14.92 -8.92
CA ASP A 22 6.93 15.26 -7.62
C ASP A 22 6.83 14.04 -6.68
N GLY A 23 7.49 14.11 -5.52
CA GLY A 23 7.51 13.01 -4.55
C GLY A 23 6.13 12.64 -4.00
N GLU A 24 5.27 13.62 -3.75
CA GLU A 24 3.91 13.38 -3.24
C GLU A 24 3.05 12.65 -4.29
N THR A 25 3.05 13.15 -5.52
CA THR A 25 2.32 12.60 -6.66
C THR A 25 2.83 11.21 -7.00
N TYR A 26 4.15 10.98 -6.97
CA TYR A 26 4.71 9.64 -7.17
C TYR A 26 4.17 8.64 -6.14
N VAL A 27 4.19 8.99 -4.84
CA VAL A 27 3.71 8.07 -3.80
C VAL A 27 2.22 7.84 -3.94
N ARG A 28 1.43 8.91 -4.08
CA ARG A 28 -0.04 8.87 -4.12
C ARG A 28 -0.57 8.13 -5.34
N ASP A 29 -0.05 8.46 -6.53
CA ASP A 29 -0.67 8.07 -7.79
C ASP A 29 0.03 6.90 -8.48
N TRP A 30 1.31 6.63 -8.16
CA TRP A 30 2.06 5.50 -8.72
C TRP A 30 2.37 4.42 -7.68
N ALA A 31 3.14 4.76 -6.64
CA ALA A 31 3.72 3.75 -5.75
C ALA A 31 2.65 3.04 -4.90
N LEU A 32 1.72 3.78 -4.28
CA LEU A 32 0.67 3.21 -3.44
C LEU A 32 -0.26 2.27 -4.22
N PRO A 33 -0.85 2.66 -5.37
CA PRO A 33 -1.68 1.75 -6.16
C PRO A 33 -0.94 0.49 -6.61
N GLN A 34 0.31 0.64 -7.09
CA GLN A 34 1.12 -0.50 -7.51
C GLN A 34 1.40 -1.46 -6.36
N PHE A 35 1.79 -0.94 -5.19
CA PHE A 35 2.06 -1.74 -4.00
C PHE A 35 0.83 -2.57 -3.59
N TYR A 36 -0.34 -1.94 -3.49
CA TYR A 36 -1.56 -2.65 -3.10
C TYR A 36 -2.05 -3.62 -4.16
N PHE A 37 -1.91 -3.31 -5.45
CA PHE A 37 -2.22 -4.24 -6.53
C PHE A 37 -1.43 -5.54 -6.39
N HIS A 38 -0.11 -5.45 -6.21
CA HIS A 38 0.75 -6.63 -6.11
C HIS A 38 0.51 -7.42 -4.80
N ILE A 39 0.37 -6.75 -3.66
CA ILE A 39 0.10 -7.44 -2.39
C ILE A 39 -1.25 -8.14 -2.41
N MET A 40 -2.32 -7.47 -2.84
CA MET A 40 -3.64 -8.10 -2.92
C MET A 40 -3.66 -9.27 -3.90
N THR A 41 -2.92 -9.17 -5.00
CA THR A 41 -2.77 -10.26 -5.97
C THR A 41 -2.07 -11.47 -5.33
N ALA A 42 -0.93 -11.26 -4.65
CA ALA A 42 -0.22 -12.33 -3.95
C ALA A 42 -1.08 -12.98 -2.85
N TYR A 43 -1.73 -12.16 -2.01
CA TYR A 43 -2.66 -12.62 -0.98
C TYR A 43 -3.78 -13.49 -1.58
N SER A 44 -4.38 -13.05 -2.70
CA SER A 44 -5.48 -13.77 -3.34
C SER A 44 -5.04 -15.09 -3.94
N ILE A 45 -3.88 -15.14 -4.60
CA ILE A 45 -3.31 -16.38 -5.16
C ILE A 45 -3.04 -17.39 -4.03
N LEU A 46 -2.35 -16.97 -2.96
CA LEU A 46 -2.00 -17.85 -1.85
C LEU A 46 -3.25 -18.38 -1.13
N ARG A 47 -4.21 -17.49 -0.84
CA ARG A 47 -5.48 -17.88 -0.21
C ARG A 47 -6.26 -18.84 -1.12
N HIS A 48 -6.30 -18.60 -2.43
CA HIS A 48 -6.94 -19.49 -3.38
C HIS A 48 -6.26 -20.88 -3.44
N LYS A 49 -4.94 -20.94 -3.20
CA LYS A 49 -4.18 -22.19 -3.10
C LYS A 49 -4.26 -22.88 -1.73
N GLY A 50 -5.10 -22.38 -0.82
CA GLY A 50 -5.34 -23.01 0.48
C GLY A 50 -4.40 -22.56 1.60
N ALA A 51 -3.60 -21.52 1.39
CA ALA A 51 -2.86 -20.90 2.49
C ALA A 51 -3.85 -20.33 3.52
N GLU A 52 -3.61 -20.56 4.81
CA GLU A 52 -4.43 -20.08 5.93
C GLU A 52 -4.23 -18.58 6.23
N LEU A 53 -4.24 -17.76 5.18
CA LEU A 53 -4.18 -16.31 5.32
C LEU A 53 -5.57 -15.77 5.63
N GLY A 54 -5.64 -14.65 6.34
CA GLY A 54 -6.84 -13.91 6.72
C GLY A 54 -6.69 -12.40 6.50
N LYS A 55 -7.78 -11.65 6.73
CA LYS A 55 -7.74 -10.18 6.67
C LYS A 55 -6.69 -9.60 7.63
N ALA A 56 -6.55 -10.21 8.81
CA ALA A 56 -5.56 -9.84 9.83
C ALA A 56 -4.12 -9.86 9.28
N ASP A 57 -3.78 -10.82 8.44
CA ASP A 57 -2.44 -10.92 7.83
C ASP A 57 -2.22 -9.83 6.78
N TYR A 58 -3.25 -9.53 5.98
CA TYR A 58 -3.17 -8.45 4.99
C TYR A 58 -3.03 -7.06 5.62
N VAL A 59 -3.75 -6.80 6.72
CA VAL A 59 -3.71 -5.51 7.43
C VAL A 59 -2.90 -5.54 8.73
N ALA A 60 -1.87 -6.38 8.83
CA ALA A 60 -1.09 -6.55 10.08
C ALA A 60 -0.55 -5.22 10.65
N HIS A 61 -0.22 -4.25 9.80
CA HIS A 61 0.19 -2.89 10.20
C HIS A 61 -0.87 -2.14 11.03
N MET A 62 -2.15 -2.50 10.90
CA MET A 62 -3.24 -1.89 11.67
C MET A 62 -3.22 -2.29 13.15
N PHE A 63 -2.52 -3.37 13.53
CA PHE A 63 -2.44 -3.79 14.93
C PHE A 63 -1.76 -2.76 15.84
N ALA A 64 -0.89 -1.90 15.29
CA ALA A 64 -0.32 -0.78 16.02
C ALA A 64 -1.37 0.24 16.50
N TYR A 65 -2.54 0.26 15.86
CA TYR A 65 -3.64 1.20 16.16
C TYR A 65 -4.81 0.52 16.89
N LEU A 66 -4.66 -0.75 17.28
CA LEU A 66 -5.72 -1.50 17.95
C LEU A 66 -6.02 -0.92 19.33
N ARG A 67 -7.29 -0.58 19.57
CA ARG A 67 -7.80 -0.20 20.89
C ARG A 67 -9.17 -0.85 21.10
N LYS A 68 -9.43 -1.34 22.32
CA LYS A 68 -10.76 -1.83 22.71
C LYS A 68 -11.75 -0.67 22.82
N THR A 69 -12.97 -0.84 22.33
CA THR A 69 -14.07 0.05 22.67
C THR A 69 -14.42 -0.11 24.16
N PRO A 70 -14.83 0.95 24.86
CA PRO A 70 -15.41 0.80 26.19
C PRO A 70 -16.57 -0.21 26.11
N GLU A 71 -16.66 -1.08 27.09
CA GLU A 71 -17.82 -1.97 27.25
C GLU A 71 -19.06 -1.08 27.33
N THR A 72 -20.07 -1.34 26.50
CA THR A 72 -21.35 -0.64 26.63
C THR A 72 -21.87 -1.00 28.02
N ALA A 73 -21.89 -0.02 28.94
CA ALA A 73 -22.51 -0.19 30.24
C ALA A 73 -23.98 -0.54 29.98
N GLY A 74 -24.32 -1.81 30.20
CA GLY A 74 -25.70 -2.29 30.25
C GLY A 74 -26.38 -1.90 31.55
#